data_AF-A0AA86Q148-F1
#
_entry.id   AF-A0AA86Q148-F1
#
_cell.length_a   1.000
_cell.length_b   1.000
_cell.length_c   1.000
_cell.angle_alpha   90.00
_cell.angle_beta   90.00
_cell.angle_gamma   90.00
#
_symmetry.space_group_name_H-M   'P 1'
#
loop_
_entity.id
_entity.type
_entity.pdbx_description
1 polymer ?
#
loop_
_entity_poly.entity_id
_entity_poly.type
_entity_poly.pdbx_seq_one_letter_code
_entity_poly.pdbx_strand_id
1 'polypeptide(L)'
;MQSQISAALVSNIQLMQEIHSYAHKIQKAKYSVPIKLRWTQEETDLLEQAIQMFGHNITKIQQVLVSKTSKQIYFRMHYLNVKQQKYVQKYSFVNYD
;
A
#
# COMPACT_ATOMS: atom_id res chain seq x y z
N MET A 1 -10.87 -1.17 -49.78
CA MET A 1 -9.99 -1.77 -48.74
C MET A 1 -9.26 -0.73 -47.88
N GLN A 2 -8.64 0.33 -48.43
CA GLN A 2 -7.88 1.29 -47.61
C GLN A 2 -8.69 2.05 -46.54
N SER A 3 -9.99 2.29 -46.77
CA SER A 3 -10.86 3.02 -45.82
C SER A 3 -11.23 2.24 -44.53
N GLN A 4 -11.22 0.91 -44.56
CA GLN A 4 -11.54 0.10 -43.37
C GLN A 4 -10.33 -0.05 -42.44
N ILE A 5 -9.13 -0.13 -43.01
CA ILE A 5 -7.86 -0.18 -42.27
C ILE A 5 -7.63 1.13 -41.52
N SER A 6 -7.92 2.28 -42.15
CA SER A 6 -7.82 3.58 -41.49
C SER A 6 -8.83 3.75 -40.35
N ALA A 7 -10.06 3.24 -40.52
CA ALA A 7 -11.07 3.28 -39.47
C ALA A 7 -10.70 2.42 -38.25
N ALA A 8 -10.16 1.22 -38.48
CA ALA A 8 -9.68 0.34 -37.41
C ALA A 8 -8.49 0.96 -36.64
N LEU A 9 -7.56 1.62 -37.34
CA LEU A 9 -6.45 2.33 -36.70
C LEU A 9 -6.92 3.49 -35.82
N VAL A 10 -7.85 4.31 -36.29
CA VAL A 10 -8.43 5.41 -35.50
C VAL A 10 -9.18 4.88 -34.27
N SER A 11 -9.94 3.80 -34.42
CA SER A 11 -10.61 3.12 -33.30
C SER A 11 -9.61 2.60 -32.26
N ASN A 12 -8.49 2.03 -32.69
CA ASN A 12 -7.44 1.55 -31.79
C ASN A 12 -6.73 2.71 -31.06
N ILE A 13 -6.49 3.84 -31.73
CA ILE A 13 -5.91 5.04 -31.11
C ILE A 13 -6.87 5.60 -30.05
N GLN A 14 -8.16 5.68 -30.37
CA GLN A 14 -9.20 6.14 -29.44
C GLN A 14 -9.25 5.25 -28.19
N LEU A 15 -9.25 3.94 -28.37
CA LEU A 15 -9.23 2.99 -27.26
C LEU A 15 -7.99 3.17 -26.38
N MET A 16 -6.81 3.38 -26.99
CA MET A 16 -5.57 3.65 -26.24
C MET A 16 -5.65 4.96 -25.44
N GLN A 17 -6.26 6.01 -25.98
CA GLN A 17 -6.47 7.27 -25.25
C GLN A 17 -7.41 7.08 -24.05
N GLU A 18 -8.47 6.31 -24.23
CA GLU A 18 -9.42 5.99 -23.16
C GLU A 18 -8.76 5.19 -22.04
N ILE A 19 -7.96 4.16 -22.40
CA ILE A 19 -7.17 3.37 -21.44
C ILE A 19 -6.23 4.26 -20.63
N HIS A 20 -5.47 5.15 -21.29
CA HIS A 20 -4.58 6.08 -20.58
C HIS A 20 -5.35 7.01 -19.64
N SER A 21 -6.50 7.54 -20.08
CA SER A 21 -7.34 8.42 -19.27
C SER A 21 -7.87 7.70 -18.01
N TYR A 22 -8.25 6.43 -18.16
CA TYR A 22 -8.79 5.62 -17.08
C TYR A 22 -7.69 5.26 -16.06
N ALA A 23 -6.52 4.85 -16.54
CA ALA A 23 -5.35 4.60 -15.70
C ALA A 23 -4.96 5.84 -14.88
N HIS A 24 -4.95 7.03 -15.51
CA HIS A 24 -4.66 8.29 -14.84
C HIS A 24 -5.72 8.64 -13.77
N LYS A 25 -7.01 8.40 -14.03
CA LYS A 25 -8.08 8.61 -13.04
C LYS A 25 -7.91 7.72 -11.82
N ILE A 26 -7.61 6.43 -12.01
CA ILE A 26 -7.34 5.49 -10.92
C ILE A 26 -6.13 5.94 -10.10
N GLN A 27 -5.04 6.33 -10.77
CA GLN A 27 -3.83 6.80 -10.10
C GLN A 27 -4.12 8.06 -9.27
N LYS A 28 -4.82 9.04 -9.84
CA LYS A 28 -5.19 10.28 -9.13
C LYS A 28 -6.07 9.99 -7.92
N ALA A 29 -7.05 9.09 -8.02
CA ALA A 29 -7.90 8.68 -6.91
C ALA A 29 -7.13 7.95 -5.80
N LYS A 30 -6.10 7.16 -6.16
CA LYS A 30 -5.24 6.47 -5.19
C LYS A 30 -4.40 7.46 -4.36
N TYR A 31 -3.93 8.55 -4.98
CA TYR A 31 -3.09 9.56 -4.31
C TYR A 31 -3.87 10.80 -3.83
N SER A 32 -5.21 10.83 -3.96
CA SER A 32 -6.04 11.88 -3.36
C SER A 32 -6.32 11.66 -1.88
N VAL A 33 -5.90 10.52 -1.32
CA VAL A 33 -6.07 10.22 0.10
C VAL A 33 -5.17 11.14 0.93
N PRO A 34 -5.71 11.96 1.86
CA PRO A 34 -4.89 12.80 2.71
C PRO A 34 -3.94 11.98 3.57
N ILE A 35 -2.68 12.39 3.64
CA ILE A 35 -1.69 11.78 4.52
C ILE A 35 -2.06 12.11 5.98
N LYS A 36 -2.24 11.08 6.81
CA LYS A 36 -2.60 11.22 8.22
C LYS A 36 -1.40 10.97 9.12
N LEU A 37 -1.18 11.83 10.12
CA LEU A 37 -0.09 11.68 11.09
C LEU A 37 -0.41 10.65 12.18
N ARG A 38 -1.66 10.63 12.67
CA ARG A 38 -2.10 9.71 13.73
C ARG A 38 -2.31 8.30 13.15
N TRP A 39 -1.91 7.30 13.92
CA TRP A 39 -2.22 5.89 13.68
C TRP A 39 -3.49 5.50 14.40
N THR A 40 -4.44 4.92 13.69
CA THR A 40 -5.58 4.23 14.32
C THR A 40 -5.22 2.79 14.67
N GLN A 41 -6.10 2.12 15.43
CA GLN A 41 -5.90 0.70 15.75
C GLN A 41 -6.02 -0.14 14.48
N GLU A 42 -7.01 0.12 13.64
CA GLU A 42 -7.23 -0.62 12.39
C GLU A 42 -6.03 -0.47 11.44
N GLU A 43 -5.43 0.73 11.35
CA GLU A 43 -4.21 0.95 10.56
C GLU A 43 -3.00 0.19 11.14
N THR A 44 -2.95 0.02 12.47
CA THR A 44 -1.89 -0.74 13.13
C THR A 44 -2.06 -2.24 12.89
N ASP A 45 -3.29 -2.76 13.03
CA ASP A 45 -3.61 -4.17 12.76
C ASP A 45 -3.34 -4.51 11.28
N LEU A 46 -3.69 -3.60 10.37
CA LEU A 46 -3.43 -3.74 8.94
C LEU A 46 -1.92 -3.72 8.64
N LEU A 47 -1.15 -2.89 9.35
CA LEU A 47 0.31 -2.89 9.22
C LEU A 47 0.92 -4.22 9.68
N GLU A 48 0.47 -4.77 10.82
CA GLU A 48 0.95 -6.06 11.33
C GLU A 48 0.67 -7.20 10.35
N GLN A 49 -0.54 -7.26 9.80
CA GLN A 49 -0.91 -8.23 8.76
C GLN A 49 -0.07 -8.03 7.48
N ALA A 50 0.15 -6.79 7.06
CA ALA A 50 0.95 -6.48 5.88
C ALA A 50 2.43 -6.83 6.07
N ILE A 51 2.99 -6.68 7.27
CA ILE A 51 4.35 -7.13 7.62
C ILE A 51 4.43 -8.65 7.56
N GLN A 52 3.43 -9.38 8.08
CA GLN A 52 3.39 -10.84 8.00
C GLN A 52 3.31 -11.33 6.54
N MET A 53 2.53 -10.66 5.70
CA MET A 53 2.33 -11.06 4.31
C MET A 53 3.47 -10.63 3.36
N PHE A 54 4.05 -9.43 3.54
CA PHE A 54 5.02 -8.84 2.61
C PHE A 54 6.42 -8.64 3.20
N GLY A 55 6.63 -8.95 4.48
CA GLY A 55 7.88 -8.72 5.18
C GLY A 55 8.25 -7.24 5.25
N HIS A 56 9.45 -6.90 4.81
CA HIS A 56 9.99 -5.54 4.82
C HIS A 56 9.74 -4.77 3.51
N ASN A 57 8.84 -5.24 2.64
CA ASN A 57 8.54 -4.55 1.38
C ASN A 57 7.63 -3.33 1.62
N ILE A 58 8.23 -2.21 2.00
CA ILE A 58 7.53 -0.96 2.33
C ILE A 58 6.67 -0.46 1.17
N THR A 59 7.13 -0.62 -0.07
CA THR A 59 6.38 -0.19 -1.25
C THR A 59 5.05 -0.94 -1.36
N LYS A 60 5.04 -2.25 -1.14
CA LYS A 60 3.79 -3.04 -1.10
C LYS A 60 2.92 -2.67 0.10
N ILE A 61 3.51 -2.50 1.28
CA ILE A 61 2.79 -2.11 2.49
C ILE A 61 2.12 -0.73 2.32
N GLN A 62 2.79 0.22 1.67
CA GLN A 62 2.23 1.55 1.40
C GLN A 62 1.08 1.52 0.40
N GLN A 63 1.05 0.54 -0.51
CA GLN A 63 -0.09 0.37 -1.40
C GLN A 63 -1.35 -0.06 -0.64
N VAL A 64 -1.19 -0.72 0.51
CA VAL A 64 -2.28 -1.05 1.43
C VAL A 64 -2.61 0.14 2.33
N LEU A 65 -1.57 0.78 2.89
CA LEU A 65 -1.68 1.95 3.77
C LEU A 65 -1.51 3.27 3.01
N VAL A 66 -2.44 3.55 2.10
CA VAL A 66 -2.38 4.74 1.21
C VAL A 66 -2.42 6.08 1.96
N SER A 67 -2.93 6.10 3.20
CA SER A 67 -2.96 7.29 4.07
C SER A 67 -1.62 7.57 4.77
N LYS A 68 -0.60 6.72 4.58
CA LYS A 68 0.69 6.78 5.25
C LYS A 68 1.83 6.85 4.25
N THR A 69 2.84 7.61 4.60
CA THR A 69 4.11 7.67 3.86
C THR A 69 4.99 6.48 4.19
N SER A 70 5.90 6.12 3.28
CA SER A 70 6.89 5.07 3.47
C SER A 70 7.73 5.29 4.74
N LYS A 71 8.06 6.56 5.05
CA LYS A 71 8.80 6.96 6.25
C LYS A 71 8.00 6.70 7.54
N GLN A 72 6.71 7.03 7.56
CA GLN A 72 5.85 6.75 8.71
C GLN A 72 5.70 5.24 8.94
N ILE A 73 5.53 4.47 7.86
CA ILE A 73 5.44 3.00 7.91
C ILE A 73 6.72 2.41 8.49
N TYR A 74 7.89 2.84 8.00
CA TYR A 74 9.19 2.39 8.50
C TYR A 74 9.34 2.60 10.00
N PHE A 75 9.06 3.81 10.50
CA PHE A 75 9.16 4.10 11.92
C PHE A 75 8.17 3.31 12.76
N ARG A 76 6.93 3.14 12.27
CA ARG A 76 5.91 2.37 12.99
C ARG A 76 6.28 0.89 13.08
N MET A 77 6.76 0.30 11.99
CA MET A 77 7.23 -1.08 11.94
C MET A 77 8.38 -1.31 12.94
N HIS A 78 9.37 -0.40 12.98
CA HIS A 78 10.45 -0.49 13.96
C HIS A 78 9.94 -0.40 15.41
N TYR A 79 9.00 0.52 15.69
CA TYR A 79 8.39 0.65 17.02
C TYR A 79 7.66 -0.63 17.46
N LEU A 80 6.91 -1.27 16.55
CA LEU A 80 6.19 -2.52 16.83
C LEU A 80 7.16 -3.67 17.14
N ASN A 81 8.23 -3.82 16.37
CA ASN A 81 9.26 -4.85 16.61
C ASN A 81 9.93 -4.68 17.98
N VAL A 82 10.30 -3.45 18.34
CA VAL A 82 10.89 -3.15 19.66
C VAL A 82 9.89 -3.41 20.78
N LYS A 83 8.61 -3.07 20.60
CA LYS A 83 7.55 -3.36 21.58
C LYS A 83 7.37 -4.86 21.77
N GLN A 84 7.37 -5.64 20.70
CA GLN A 84 7.23 -7.10 20.75
C GLN A 84 8.41 -7.74 21.47
N GLN A 85 9.65 -7.33 21.17
CA GLN A 85 10.84 -7.79 21.89
C GLN A 85 10.78 -7.51 23.39
N LYS A 86 10.36 -6.29 23.78
CA LYS A 86 10.18 -5.93 25.20
C LYS A 86 9.08 -6.75 25.88
N TYR A 87 8.00 -7.09 25.18
CA TYR A 87 6.94 -7.94 25.72
C TYR A 87 7.45 -9.37 25.93
N VAL A 88 8.07 -9.97 24.91
CA VAL A 88 8.65 -11.32 25.01
C VAL A 88 9.64 -11.38 26.16
N GLN A 89 10.57 -10.41 26.28
CA GLN A 89 11.52 -10.34 27.39
C GLN A 89 10.85 -10.16 28.77
N LYS A 90 9.77 -9.38 28.86
CA LYS A 90 9.07 -9.14 30.14
C LYS A 90 8.33 -10.39 30.61
N TYR A 91 7.79 -11.20 29.69
CA TYR A 91 6.96 -12.36 30.00
C TYR A 91 7.65 -13.72 29.79
N SER A 92 8.87 -13.76 29.25
CA SER A 92 9.69 -14.98 29.15
C SER A 92 10.18 -15.50 30.51
N PHE A 93 10.02 -14.74 31.58
CA PHE A 93 10.30 -15.15 32.97
C PHE A 93 9.09 -15.79 33.66
N VAL A 94 7.95 -15.93 32.98
CA VAL A 94 6.76 -16.61 33.51
C VAL A 94 6.60 -17.97 32.82
N ASN A 95 7.66 -18.79 32.89
CA ASN A 95 7.51 -20.23 32.70
C ASN A 95 7.33 -20.82 34.10
N TYR A 96 6.17 -21.45 34.31
CA TYR A 96 5.84 -22.14 35.55
C TYR A 96 6.72 -23.39 35.68
N ASP A 97 7.48 -23.46 36.78
CA ASP A 97 7.97 -24.72 37.37
C ASP A 97 6.79 -25.62 37.76
#